data_AF-A0A6B9DMP8-F1
#
_entry.id   AF-A0A6B9DMP8-F1
#
_cell.length_a   1.000
_cell.length_b   1.000
_cell.length_c   1.000
_cell.angle_alpha   90.00
_cell.angle_beta   90.00
_cell.angle_gamma   90.00
#
_symmetry.space_group_name_H-M   'P 1'
#
loop_
_entity.id
_entity.type
_entity.pdbx_description
1 polymer ?
#
loop_
_entity_poly.entity_id
_entity_poly.type
_entity_poly.pdbx_seq_one_letter_code
_entity_poly.pdbx_strand_id
1 'polypeptide(L)'
;NFISLLMSLYAGKASLYSFKYSLFIDIVKKLKQWSQSAGNIFKFKNGTSETIRDNTENIKNISIHVPEHLKPLNDQQLGHYLAGLIDGDGHFSSKQQLVIVFSSPDIKLAYYIKEIIGFGHVNKVKDKNAYLYIISNKEGIIKTINLINGKLRTINKFNQVINNILSNPKYSEEKLEFKINDSNDFNNHWIAGFSDADASFQIKIINRDNKLKSEIRLNFQIDQKDNNLLLSIKDVFGGNIGYRKNQDTYYYGSTSFGSAKKVINYFDRFNLQSSKHINYLKWRKTYIIVQNKDHLTETGIEKIKNLKSSMNRYSV
;
A
#
# COMPACT_ATOMS: atom_id res chain seq x y z
N ASN A 1 2.04 -0.45 43.56
CA ASN A 1 1.89 -1.90 43.81
C ASN A 1 1.71 -2.65 42.50
N PHE A 2 2.79 -3.34 42.13
CA PHE A 2 2.99 -4.52 41.28
C PHE A 2 2.10 -4.87 40.07
N ILE A 3 2.85 -5.17 39.02
CA ILE A 3 2.63 -5.87 37.74
C ILE A 3 2.21 -7.35 37.93
N SER A 4 1.33 -7.87 37.05
CA SER A 4 1.55 -9.06 36.16
C SER A 4 0.25 -9.36 35.38
N LEU A 5 0.23 -9.45 34.05
CA LEU A 5 0.71 -10.50 33.12
C LEU A 5 -0.01 -11.85 33.28
N LEU A 6 -0.88 -12.20 32.32
CA LEU A 6 -1.08 -13.60 31.93
C LEU A 6 -1.48 -13.73 30.45
N MET A 7 -0.56 -14.34 29.69
CA MET A 7 -0.77 -15.01 28.41
C MET A 7 -1.35 -16.41 28.64
N SER A 8 -2.19 -16.91 27.71
CA SER A 8 -2.19 -18.30 27.20
C SER A 8 -3.26 -18.41 26.09
N LEU A 9 -2.90 -18.73 24.85
CA LEU A 9 -2.78 -20.09 24.29
C LEU A 9 -4.05 -20.94 24.52
N TYR A 10 -4.81 -21.20 23.45
CA TYR A 10 -5.55 -22.47 23.31
C TYR A 10 -5.65 -22.87 21.83
N ALA A 11 -5.00 -23.98 21.50
CA ALA A 11 -5.30 -24.83 20.36
C ALA A 11 -5.99 -26.09 20.92
N GLY A 12 -7.09 -26.53 20.30
CA GLY A 12 -7.77 -27.77 20.71
C GLY A 12 -9.09 -28.06 20.00
N LYS A 13 -9.02 -28.91 18.98
CA LYS A 13 -9.96 -29.93 18.47
C LYS A 13 -11.51 -29.71 18.56
N ALA A 14 -12.09 -29.65 17.36
CA ALA A 14 -13.27 -30.35 16.82
C ALA A 14 -14.54 -30.58 17.68
N SER A 15 -15.68 -30.16 17.12
CA SER A 15 -16.97 -30.84 17.28
C SER A 15 -17.62 -31.09 15.92
N LEU A 16 -18.02 -32.35 15.70
CA LEU A 16 -18.78 -32.88 14.58
C LEU A 16 -20.27 -32.47 14.64
N TYR A 17 -20.95 -32.64 13.49
CA TYR A 17 -22.39 -32.51 13.20
C TYR A 17 -22.86 -31.05 12.96
N SER A 18 -23.42 -30.69 11.81
CA SER A 18 -24.42 -31.41 11.01
C SER A 18 -24.23 -31.24 9.48
N PHE A 19 -24.48 -32.35 8.78
CA PHE A 19 -24.54 -32.43 7.33
C PHE A 19 -25.86 -31.85 6.79
N LYS A 20 -25.79 -31.15 5.66
CA LYS A 20 -26.80 -31.23 4.60
C LYS A 20 -26.10 -31.58 3.30
N TYR A 21 -26.27 -32.84 2.88
CA TYR A 21 -25.95 -33.30 1.54
C TYR A 21 -26.94 -32.68 0.54
N SER A 22 -26.44 -32.23 -0.61
CA SER A 22 -27.12 -32.51 -1.88
C SER A 22 -26.13 -33.23 -2.78
N LEU A 23 -26.48 -34.45 -3.17
CA LEU A 23 -25.75 -35.23 -4.16
C LEU A 23 -25.80 -34.51 -5.52
N PHE A 24 -24.63 -34.32 -6.14
CA PHE A 24 -24.52 -34.35 -7.59
C PHE A 24 -23.45 -35.38 -7.94
N ILE A 25 -23.93 -36.54 -8.37
CA ILE A 25 -23.19 -37.53 -9.12
C ILE A 25 -23.18 -37.00 -10.56
N ASP A 26 -22.01 -36.74 -11.15
CA ASP A 26 -21.65 -37.34 -12.44
C ASP A 26 -20.24 -36.98 -12.96
N ILE A 27 -19.50 -38.07 -13.24
CA ILE A 27 -18.48 -38.29 -14.28
C ILE A 27 -17.12 -37.56 -14.15
N VAL A 28 -16.17 -38.27 -13.52
CA VAL A 28 -14.73 -37.99 -13.62
C VAL A 28 -14.20 -38.50 -14.97
N LYS A 29 -13.85 -37.58 -15.90
CA LYS A 29 -13.01 -37.92 -17.06
C LYS A 29 -11.54 -37.96 -16.64
N LYS A 30 -10.99 -39.17 -16.50
CA LYS A 30 -9.54 -39.44 -16.38
C LYS A 30 -8.85 -38.98 -17.68
N LEU A 31 -7.99 -37.96 -17.61
CA LEU A 31 -7.12 -37.59 -18.74
C LEU A 31 -5.95 -38.57 -18.83
N LYS A 32 -5.82 -39.21 -20.00
CA LYS A 32 -4.73 -40.13 -20.36
C LYS A 32 -3.41 -39.36 -20.48
N GLN A 33 -2.38 -39.90 -19.83
CA GLN A 33 -0.99 -39.51 -19.98
C GLN A 33 -0.51 -39.91 -21.39
N TRP A 34 -0.16 -38.93 -22.23
CA TRP A 34 0.54 -39.19 -23.48
C TRP A 34 2.05 -39.01 -23.25
N SER A 35 2.75 -40.14 -23.22
CA SER A 35 4.19 -40.22 -23.43
C SER A 35 4.45 -40.32 -24.94
N GLN A 36 5.09 -39.31 -25.52
CA GLN A 36 5.85 -39.49 -26.75
C GLN A 36 7.21 -38.81 -26.60
N SER A 37 8.24 -39.65 -26.68
CA SER A 37 9.64 -39.29 -26.81
C SER A 37 9.92 -38.83 -28.23
N ALA A 38 10.76 -37.81 -28.39
CA ALA A 38 11.39 -37.49 -29.66
C ALA A 38 12.89 -37.21 -29.42
N GLY A 39 13.72 -38.24 -29.52
CA GLY A 39 15.00 -38.10 -30.22
C GLY A 39 14.70 -37.99 -31.73
N ASN A 40 15.51 -37.37 -32.59
CA ASN A 40 16.90 -36.98 -32.48
C ASN A 40 17.24 -36.02 -33.66
N ILE A 41 18.34 -35.27 -33.51
CA ILE A 41 19.30 -34.79 -34.54
C ILE A 41 18.99 -33.54 -35.41
N PHE A 42 20.01 -32.67 -35.40
CA PHE A 42 20.26 -31.39 -36.06
C PHE A 42 20.01 -31.28 -37.58
N LYS A 43 19.55 -30.09 -38.01
CA LYS A 43 20.02 -29.40 -39.23
C LYS A 43 19.76 -27.88 -39.13
N PHE A 44 20.82 -27.10 -39.38
CA PHE A 44 20.77 -25.64 -39.51
C PHE A 44 19.81 -25.20 -40.62
N LYS A 45 18.97 -24.19 -40.35
CA LYS A 45 18.48 -23.27 -41.39
C LYS A 45 18.07 -21.94 -40.77
N ASN A 46 18.71 -20.87 -41.26
CA ASN A 46 18.30 -19.48 -41.05
C ASN A 46 16.83 -19.33 -41.45
N GLY A 47 16.00 -18.90 -40.49
CA GLY A 47 14.62 -18.52 -40.72
C GLY A 47 14.36 -17.24 -39.93
N THR A 48 14.21 -16.15 -40.66
CA THR A 48 13.80 -14.83 -40.18
C THR A 48 12.49 -14.95 -39.40
N SER A 49 12.54 -14.69 -38.09
CA SER A 49 11.33 -14.51 -37.30
C SER A 49 10.78 -13.11 -37.56
N GLU A 50 9.79 -13.05 -38.44
CA GLU A 50 8.83 -11.97 -38.50
C GLU A 50 8.14 -11.86 -37.13
N THR A 51 8.63 -10.94 -36.30
CA THR A 51 7.89 -10.25 -35.22
C THR A 51 8.73 -9.10 -34.68
N ILE A 52 9.35 -8.32 -35.58
CA ILE A 52 9.68 -6.93 -35.28
C ILE A 52 8.40 -6.14 -35.54
N ARG A 53 7.48 -6.15 -34.57
CA ARG A 53 6.52 -5.06 -34.45
C ARG A 53 7.28 -3.93 -33.75
N ASP A 54 7.86 -3.04 -34.53
CA ASP A 54 8.29 -1.71 -34.10
C ASP A 54 7.06 -0.88 -33.71
N ASN A 55 6.44 -1.23 -32.58
CA ASN A 55 5.66 -0.29 -31.80
C ASN A 55 6.56 0.19 -30.66
N THR A 56 7.63 0.89 -31.01
CA THR A 56 8.39 1.68 -30.05
C THR A 56 7.57 2.93 -29.73
N GLU A 57 6.51 2.76 -28.93
CA GLU A 57 6.20 3.81 -27.97
C GLU A 57 7.52 4.06 -27.22
N ASN A 58 8.10 5.24 -27.38
CA ASN A 58 9.32 5.63 -26.67
C ASN A 58 9.02 5.62 -25.17
N ILE A 59 9.10 4.44 -24.54
CA ILE A 59 8.87 4.22 -23.12
C ILE A 59 10.01 4.94 -22.40
N LYS A 60 9.79 6.22 -22.06
CA LYS A 60 10.79 7.09 -21.42
C LYS A 60 11.31 6.43 -20.16
N ASN A 61 12.61 6.20 -20.08
CA ASN A 61 13.25 5.64 -18.90
C ASN A 61 13.04 6.53 -17.68
N ILE A 62 13.01 5.93 -16.49
CA ILE A 62 13.01 6.68 -15.24
C ILE A 62 14.37 7.37 -15.08
N SER A 63 14.33 8.67 -14.77
CA SER A 63 15.53 9.48 -14.54
C SER A 63 16.28 9.01 -13.31
N ILE A 64 17.61 9.03 -13.38
CA ILE A 64 18.49 8.85 -12.21
C ILE A 64 18.22 9.92 -11.16
N HIS A 65 17.91 11.15 -11.57
CA HIS A 65 17.59 12.24 -10.66
C HIS A 65 16.19 12.03 -10.07
N VAL A 66 16.12 12.16 -8.76
CA VAL A 66 14.86 12.18 -8.01
C VAL A 66 14.28 13.60 -8.13
N PRO A 67 12.99 13.77 -8.43
CA PRO A 67 12.35 15.07 -8.37
C PRO A 67 12.48 15.69 -6.98
N GLU A 68 12.30 17.02 -6.91
CA GLU A 68 12.24 17.72 -5.64
C GLU A 68 11.12 17.15 -4.76
N HIS A 69 11.43 16.93 -3.48
CA HIS A 69 10.45 16.43 -2.52
C HIS A 69 9.58 17.60 -2.05
N LEU A 70 8.35 17.64 -2.52
CA LEU A 70 7.38 18.69 -2.21
C LEU A 70 6.39 18.20 -1.17
N LYS A 71 6.12 19.05 -0.18
CA LYS A 71 4.99 18.85 0.73
C LYS A 71 3.69 19.35 0.06
N PRO A 72 2.50 18.86 0.44
CA PRO A 72 1.24 19.42 -0.06
C PRO A 72 1.18 20.93 0.21
N LEU A 73 1.09 21.73 -0.86
CA LEU A 73 1.31 23.18 -0.82
C LEU A 73 0.04 24.01 -0.58
N ASN A 74 -1.14 23.41 -0.82
CA ASN A 74 -2.43 24.07 -0.66
C ASN A 74 -3.48 23.12 -0.05
N ASP A 75 -4.61 23.68 0.36
CA ASP A 75 -5.70 22.97 1.03
C ASP A 75 -6.27 21.81 0.19
N GLN A 76 -6.28 21.93 -1.14
CA GLN A 76 -6.74 20.84 -2.00
C GLN A 76 -5.79 19.65 -1.97
N GLN A 77 -4.49 19.89 -2.13
CA GLN A 77 -3.45 18.87 -2.07
C GLN A 77 -3.38 18.25 -0.67
N LEU A 78 -3.38 19.09 0.37
CA LEU A 78 -3.38 18.68 1.76
C LEU A 78 -4.62 17.85 2.08
N GLY A 79 -5.80 18.27 1.62
CA GLY A 79 -7.05 17.56 1.85
C GLY A 79 -7.02 16.15 1.26
N HIS A 80 -6.47 15.97 0.05
CA HIS A 80 -6.32 14.63 -0.54
C HIS A 80 -5.33 13.77 0.24
N TYR A 81 -4.17 14.34 0.58
CA TYR A 81 -3.17 13.63 1.39
C TYR A 81 -3.74 13.21 2.75
N LEU A 82 -4.36 14.14 3.48
CA LEU A 82 -4.94 13.90 4.80
C LEU A 82 -6.09 12.90 4.74
N ALA A 83 -6.94 12.96 3.71
CA ALA A 83 -8.01 11.97 3.51
C ALA A 83 -7.44 10.56 3.32
N GLY A 84 -6.40 10.40 2.51
CA GLY A 84 -5.72 9.11 2.34
C GLY A 84 -5.11 8.59 3.64
N LEU A 85 -4.44 9.46 4.39
CA LEU A 85 -3.86 9.10 5.68
C LEU A 85 -4.94 8.67 6.70
N ILE A 86 -6.08 9.37 6.72
CA ILE A 86 -7.23 9.04 7.58
C ILE A 86 -7.90 7.73 7.15
N ASP A 87 -8.03 7.48 5.85
CA ASP A 87 -8.58 6.23 5.33
C ASP A 87 -7.78 5.00 5.80
N GLY A 88 -6.46 5.13 5.92
CA GLY A 88 -5.58 4.11 6.52
C GLY A 88 -5.65 4.10 8.06
N ASP A 89 -5.05 5.11 8.70
CA ASP A 89 -4.76 5.11 10.15
C ASP A 89 -5.65 6.02 11.01
N GLY A 90 -6.61 6.72 10.40
CA GLY A 90 -7.49 7.65 11.10
C GLY A 90 -8.67 6.97 11.79
N HIS A 91 -9.22 7.57 12.84
CA HIS A 91 -10.42 7.10 13.51
C HIS A 91 -11.23 8.28 14.07
N PHE A 92 -12.48 8.44 13.61
CA PHE A 92 -13.42 9.36 14.24
C PHE A 92 -14.20 8.60 15.31
N SER A 93 -13.91 8.88 16.57
CA SER A 93 -14.51 8.14 17.69
C SER A 93 -15.87 8.74 18.10
N SER A 94 -16.66 7.94 18.83
CA SER A 94 -17.93 8.38 19.45
C SER A 94 -17.78 9.49 20.50
N LYS A 95 -16.54 9.88 20.86
CA LYS A 95 -16.23 11.04 21.71
C LYS A 95 -16.00 12.33 20.89
N GLN A 96 -16.43 12.36 19.63
CA GLN A 96 -16.32 13.51 18.72
C GLN A 96 -14.87 13.97 18.50
N GLN A 97 -13.94 13.02 18.40
CA GLN A 97 -12.51 13.30 18.14
C GLN A 97 -12.03 12.52 16.92
N LEU A 98 -11.10 13.13 16.17
CA LEU A 98 -10.26 12.43 15.22
C LEU A 98 -8.98 12.01 15.91
N VAL A 99 -8.61 10.74 15.76
CA VAL A 99 -7.33 10.18 16.20
C VAL A 99 -6.61 9.61 14.98
N ILE A 100 -5.36 9.97 14.76
CA ILE A 100 -4.48 9.36 13.75
C ILE A 100 -3.26 8.77 14.48
N VAL A 101 -2.94 7.51 14.20
CA VAL A 101 -1.80 6.82 14.79
C VAL A 101 -0.57 7.00 13.91
N PHE A 102 0.58 7.29 14.51
CA PHE A 102 1.87 7.39 13.83
C PHE A 102 2.89 6.48 14.50
N SER A 103 3.78 5.90 13.71
CA SER A 103 4.97 5.21 14.24
C SER A 103 5.97 6.24 14.80
N SER A 104 6.87 5.81 15.69
CA SER A 104 7.90 6.68 16.27
C SER A 104 8.78 7.40 15.21
N PRO A 105 9.24 6.73 14.13
CA PRO A 105 9.93 7.39 13.01
C PRO A 105 9.14 8.54 12.36
N ASP A 106 7.81 8.48 12.40
CA ASP A 106 6.91 9.40 11.72
C ASP A 106 6.38 10.51 12.64
N ILE A 107 6.93 10.67 13.84
CA ILE A 107 6.51 11.71 14.79
C ILE A 107 6.61 13.13 14.19
N LYS A 108 7.60 13.38 13.34
CA LYS A 108 7.76 14.68 12.65
C LYS A 108 6.58 14.96 11.72
N LEU A 109 6.03 13.94 11.06
CA LEU A 109 4.84 14.06 10.23
C LEU A 109 3.61 14.39 11.08
N ALA A 110 3.46 13.77 12.25
CA ALA A 110 2.37 14.07 13.18
C ALA A 110 2.40 15.55 13.61
N TYR A 111 3.57 16.08 14.00
CA TYR A 111 3.71 17.49 14.37
C TYR A 111 3.50 18.45 13.20
N TYR A 112 3.97 18.10 12.01
CA TYR A 112 3.74 18.87 10.80
C TYR A 112 2.24 18.98 10.46
N ILE A 113 1.50 17.88 10.53
CA ILE A 113 0.04 17.89 10.29
C ILE A 113 -0.67 18.72 11.37
N LYS A 114 -0.27 18.58 12.64
CA LYS A 114 -0.77 19.42 13.74
C LYS A 114 -0.55 20.91 13.47
N GLU A 115 0.64 21.28 13.01
CA GLU A 115 1.00 22.68 12.73
C GLU A 115 0.11 23.28 11.63
N ILE A 116 -0.09 22.55 10.53
CA ILE A 116 -0.90 23.06 9.41
C ILE A 116 -2.39 23.10 9.74
N ILE A 117 -2.90 22.06 10.40
CA ILE A 117 -4.28 22.08 10.87
C ILE A 117 -4.46 23.19 11.91
N GLY A 118 -3.44 23.46 12.74
CA GLY A 118 -3.47 24.50 13.77
C GLY A 118 -4.23 24.10 15.03
N PHE A 119 -4.66 22.83 15.13
CA PHE A 119 -5.44 22.30 16.24
C PHE A 119 -4.96 20.93 16.68
N GLY A 120 -5.42 20.47 17.84
CA GLY A 120 -5.11 19.14 18.37
C GLY A 120 -3.77 19.04 19.10
N HIS A 121 -3.42 17.83 19.52
CA HIS A 121 -2.21 17.55 20.29
C HIS A 121 -1.64 16.17 19.94
N VAL A 122 -0.34 15.96 20.18
CA VAL A 122 0.36 14.71 19.88
C VAL A 122 0.80 14.07 21.21
N ASN A 123 0.35 12.83 21.47
CA ASN A 123 0.66 12.09 22.69
C ASN A 123 1.46 10.82 22.37
N LYS A 124 2.48 10.52 23.19
CA LYS A 124 3.18 9.22 23.11
C LYS A 124 2.27 8.13 23.69
N VAL A 125 2.17 6.99 22.99
CA VAL A 125 1.49 5.81 23.53
C VAL A 125 2.42 5.13 24.53
N LYS A 126 1.92 4.90 25.75
CA LYS A 126 2.68 4.23 26.81
C LYS A 126 3.14 2.85 26.33
N ASP A 127 4.42 2.54 26.56
CA ASP A 127 5.07 1.26 26.25
C ASP A 127 4.96 0.81 24.78
N LYS A 128 4.73 1.73 23.85
CA LYS A 128 4.70 1.46 22.40
C LYS A 128 5.54 2.47 21.62
N ASN A 129 6.08 2.05 20.49
CA ASN A 129 6.77 2.91 19.52
C ASN A 129 5.76 3.65 18.62
N ALA A 130 4.75 4.27 19.22
CA ALA A 130 3.67 4.95 18.52
C ALA A 130 3.24 6.25 19.21
N TYR A 131 2.71 7.17 18.41
CA TYR A 131 2.18 8.45 18.83
C TYR A 131 0.75 8.61 18.29
N LEU A 132 -0.10 9.31 19.04
CA LEU A 132 -1.46 9.65 18.66
C LEU A 132 -1.53 11.14 18.38
N TYR A 133 -1.94 11.53 17.18
CA TYR A 133 -2.39 12.88 16.92
C TYR A 133 -3.91 12.94 17.12
N ILE A 134 -4.37 13.80 18.03
CA ILE A 134 -5.75 13.87 18.47
C ILE A 134 -6.30 15.28 18.27
N ILE A 135 -7.42 15.39 17.54
CA ILE A 135 -8.21 16.61 17.40
C ILE A 135 -9.56 16.38 18.06
N SER A 136 -9.88 17.15 19.10
CA SER A 136 -11.16 17.09 19.84
C SER A 136 -11.88 18.43 19.93
N ASN A 137 -11.19 19.53 19.63
CA ASN A 137 -11.77 20.87 19.57
C ASN A 137 -12.73 21.00 18.36
N LYS A 138 -13.85 21.72 18.54
CA LYS A 138 -14.90 21.89 17.52
C LYS A 138 -14.34 22.48 16.21
N GLU A 139 -13.59 23.57 16.30
CA GLU A 139 -13.01 24.28 15.15
C GLU A 139 -12.02 23.40 14.39
N GLY A 140 -11.16 22.68 15.12
CA GLY A 140 -10.21 21.74 14.53
C GLY A 140 -10.89 20.60 13.77
N ILE A 141 -11.99 20.06 14.32
CA ILE A 141 -12.79 19.05 13.64
C ILE A 141 -13.43 19.64 12.38
N ILE A 142 -14.09 20.80 12.47
CA ILE A 142 -14.74 21.45 11.31
C ILE A 142 -13.72 21.73 10.19
N LYS A 143 -12.58 22.32 10.53
CA LYS A 143 -11.49 22.57 9.57
C LYS A 143 -11.05 21.27 8.89
N THR A 144 -10.90 20.20 9.66
CA THR A 144 -10.51 18.89 9.13
C THR A 144 -11.60 18.31 8.21
N ILE A 145 -12.87 18.36 8.62
CA ILE A 145 -14.00 17.86 7.80
C ILE A 145 -14.09 18.63 6.48
N ASN A 146 -13.93 19.95 6.49
CA ASN A 146 -13.91 20.76 5.28
C ASN A 146 -12.77 20.39 4.33
N LEU A 147 -11.56 20.16 4.87
CA LEU A 147 -10.41 19.73 4.07
C LEU A 147 -10.65 18.39 3.37
N ILE A 148 -11.24 17.42 4.06
CA ILE A 148 -11.41 16.05 3.54
C ILE A 148 -12.76 15.80 2.84
N ASN A 149 -13.66 16.79 2.84
CA ASN A 149 -14.97 16.65 2.18
C ASN A 149 -14.79 16.36 0.68
N GLY A 150 -15.45 15.30 0.20
CA GLY A 150 -15.31 14.79 -1.16
C GLY A 150 -13.98 14.09 -1.46
N LYS A 151 -13.22 13.68 -0.43
CA LYS A 151 -11.87 13.09 -0.60
C LYS A 151 -11.64 11.76 0.12
N LEU A 152 -12.44 11.42 1.14
CA LEU A 152 -12.42 10.08 1.74
C LEU A 152 -12.95 9.06 0.74
N ARG A 153 -12.36 7.86 0.73
CA ARG A 153 -12.70 6.77 -0.19
C ARG A 153 -13.17 5.51 0.50
N THR A 154 -13.01 5.40 1.82
CA THR A 154 -13.53 4.25 2.56
C THR A 154 -14.90 4.55 3.16
N ILE A 155 -15.85 3.64 2.94
CA ILE A 155 -17.20 3.76 3.51
C ILE A 155 -17.18 3.77 5.04
N ASN A 156 -16.24 3.05 5.65
CA ASN A 156 -16.08 3.00 7.09
C ASN A 156 -15.72 4.38 7.67
N LYS A 157 -14.68 5.06 7.15
CA LYS A 157 -14.34 6.40 7.67
C LYS A 157 -15.41 7.43 7.35
N PHE A 158 -16.04 7.35 6.17
CA PHE A 158 -17.20 8.19 5.84
C PHE A 158 -18.32 8.03 6.90
N ASN A 159 -18.73 6.80 7.19
CA ASN A 159 -19.76 6.54 8.20
C ASN A 159 -19.36 6.99 9.60
N GLN A 160 -18.07 6.90 9.96
CA GLN A 160 -17.60 7.43 11.24
C GLN A 160 -17.74 8.96 11.32
N VAL A 161 -17.48 9.69 10.22
CA VAL A 161 -17.72 11.15 10.17
C VAL A 161 -19.20 11.45 10.34
N ILE A 162 -20.07 10.81 9.55
CA ILE A 162 -21.52 11.06 9.62
C ILE A 162 -22.03 10.74 11.03
N ASN A 163 -21.83 9.52 11.50
CA ASN A 163 -22.50 9.02 12.70
C ASN A 163 -21.89 9.57 14.00
N ASN A 164 -20.57 9.72 14.08
CA ASN A 164 -19.91 10.09 15.34
C ASN A 164 -19.67 11.60 15.46
N ILE A 165 -19.58 12.32 14.33
CA ILE A 165 -19.31 13.76 14.30
C ILE A 165 -20.58 14.53 13.91
N LEU A 166 -21.03 14.42 12.65
CA LEU A 166 -22.04 15.32 12.09
C LEU A 166 -23.44 15.12 12.67
N SER A 167 -23.79 13.90 13.11
CA SER A 167 -25.05 13.63 13.81
C SER A 167 -25.09 14.22 15.23
N ASN A 168 -23.98 14.70 15.78
CA ASN A 168 -23.96 15.29 17.11
C ASN A 168 -24.49 16.74 17.08
N PRO A 169 -25.42 17.13 17.99
CA PRO A 169 -25.97 18.49 18.05
C PRO A 169 -24.93 19.62 18.12
N LYS A 170 -23.72 19.34 18.59
CA LYS A 170 -22.58 20.29 18.59
C LYS A 170 -22.24 20.85 17.19
N TYR A 171 -22.58 20.12 16.12
CA TYR A 171 -22.24 20.45 14.74
C TYR A 171 -23.48 20.73 13.86
N SER A 172 -24.68 20.78 14.44
CA SER A 172 -25.94 20.94 13.67
C SER A 172 -26.04 22.28 12.93
N GLU A 173 -25.48 23.35 13.51
CA GLU A 173 -25.50 24.70 12.92
C GLU A 173 -24.64 24.83 11.66
N GLU A 174 -23.66 23.96 11.46
CA GLU A 174 -22.69 24.05 10.37
C GLU A 174 -23.30 23.68 9.01
N LYS A 175 -24.46 22.99 8.99
CA LYS A 175 -25.16 22.52 7.78
C LYS A 175 -24.24 21.88 6.72
N LEU A 176 -23.22 21.14 7.17
CA LEU A 176 -22.20 20.56 6.29
C LEU A 176 -22.77 19.37 5.52
N GLU A 177 -22.86 19.50 4.19
CA GLU A 177 -23.09 18.36 3.30
C GLU A 177 -21.76 17.63 3.07
N PHE A 178 -21.57 16.47 3.70
CA PHE A 178 -20.34 15.68 3.60
C PHE A 178 -20.48 14.57 2.57
N LYS A 179 -19.55 14.53 1.61
CA LYS A 179 -19.58 13.61 0.45
C LYS A 179 -18.40 12.66 0.47
N ILE A 180 -18.67 11.40 0.10
CA ILE A 180 -17.63 10.41 -0.20
C ILE A 180 -17.08 10.62 -1.62
N ASN A 181 -15.86 10.18 -1.88
CA ASN A 181 -15.28 10.15 -3.21
C ASN A 181 -15.33 8.71 -3.77
N ASP A 182 -16.17 8.50 -4.76
CA ASP A 182 -16.34 7.24 -5.50
C ASP A 182 -15.66 7.25 -6.88
N SER A 183 -14.96 8.34 -7.23
CA SER A 183 -14.28 8.47 -8.52
C SER A 183 -13.10 7.50 -8.62
N ASN A 184 -12.78 7.02 -9.82
CA ASN A 184 -11.55 6.27 -10.08
C ASN A 184 -10.33 7.16 -10.37
N ASP A 185 -10.42 8.47 -10.14
CA ASP A 185 -9.31 9.40 -10.35
C ASP A 185 -8.39 9.47 -9.13
N PHE A 186 -7.19 8.92 -9.26
CA PHE A 186 -6.14 8.99 -8.26
C PHE A 186 -5.04 9.98 -8.61
N ASN A 187 -5.24 10.89 -9.56
CA ASN A 187 -4.26 11.90 -9.97
C ASN A 187 -4.10 13.06 -8.96
N ASN A 188 -3.94 12.72 -7.69
CA ASN A 188 -3.88 13.62 -6.53
C ASN A 188 -3.08 12.94 -5.42
N HIS A 189 -2.96 13.58 -4.24
CA HIS A 189 -2.13 13.09 -3.13
C HIS A 189 -2.75 11.95 -2.29
N TRP A 190 -3.94 11.44 -2.64
CA TRP A 190 -4.64 10.49 -1.78
C TRP A 190 -3.89 9.17 -1.60
N ILE A 191 -3.34 8.55 -2.66
CA ILE A 191 -2.57 7.30 -2.51
C ILE A 191 -1.28 7.58 -1.72
N ALA A 192 -0.69 8.77 -1.82
CA ALA A 192 0.47 9.13 -1.00
C ALA A 192 0.16 9.10 0.50
N GLY A 193 -0.94 9.73 0.93
CA GLY A 193 -1.38 9.68 2.32
C GLY A 193 -1.74 8.27 2.77
N PHE A 194 -2.50 7.55 1.95
CA PHE A 194 -2.90 6.17 2.25
C PHE A 194 -1.70 5.22 2.32
N SER A 195 -0.68 5.44 1.49
CA SER A 195 0.54 4.64 1.48
C SER A 195 1.44 4.93 2.69
N ASP A 196 1.48 6.18 3.16
CA ASP A 196 2.16 6.54 4.39
C ASP A 196 1.56 5.79 5.60
N ALA A 197 0.25 5.53 5.62
CA ALA A 197 -0.40 4.66 6.60
C ALA A 197 -0.09 3.17 6.35
N ASP A 198 -0.57 2.59 5.24
CA ASP A 198 -0.72 1.12 5.12
C ASP A 198 0.22 0.44 4.11
N ALA A 199 0.93 1.19 3.26
CA ALA A 199 1.73 0.56 2.20
C ALA A 199 3.13 0.10 2.64
N SER A 200 3.71 -0.80 1.86
CA SER A 200 5.06 -1.34 2.02
C SER A 200 5.81 -1.39 0.69
N PHE A 201 7.05 -0.89 0.67
CA PHE A 201 7.99 -1.04 -0.43
C PHE A 201 8.97 -2.16 -0.08
N GLN A 202 9.07 -3.18 -0.95
CA GLN A 202 9.91 -4.35 -0.68
C GLN A 202 10.78 -4.68 -1.89
N ILE A 203 12.04 -5.00 -1.61
CA ILE A 203 12.98 -5.58 -2.58
C ILE A 203 13.06 -7.08 -2.33
N LYS A 204 12.70 -7.89 -3.32
CA LYS A 204 12.81 -9.36 -3.28
C LYS A 204 13.95 -9.78 -4.21
N ILE A 205 14.85 -10.61 -3.67
CA ILE A 205 15.95 -11.23 -4.41
C ILE A 205 15.63 -12.72 -4.39
N ILE A 206 15.34 -13.29 -5.55
CA ILE A 206 14.90 -14.67 -5.69
C ILE A 206 15.99 -15.44 -6.41
N ASN A 207 16.56 -16.41 -5.72
CA ASN A 207 17.49 -17.37 -6.31
C ASN A 207 16.68 -18.61 -6.73
N ARG A 208 16.97 -19.16 -7.91
CA ARG A 208 16.38 -20.41 -8.38
C ARG A 208 17.52 -21.33 -8.76
N ASP A 209 17.46 -22.59 -8.36
CA ASP A 209 18.53 -23.56 -8.61
C ASP A 209 18.86 -23.69 -10.10
N ASN A 210 17.86 -23.50 -10.96
CA ASN A 210 18.00 -23.59 -12.42
C ASN A 210 18.41 -22.26 -13.10
N LYS A 211 18.76 -21.21 -12.34
CA LYS A 211 19.17 -19.91 -12.90
C LYS A 211 20.46 -19.41 -12.28
N LEU A 212 21.44 -19.12 -13.14
CA LEU A 212 22.73 -18.55 -12.75
C LEU A 212 22.62 -17.15 -12.10
N LYS A 213 21.57 -16.39 -12.41
CA LYS A 213 21.37 -15.02 -11.92
C LYS A 213 20.11 -14.89 -11.09
N SER A 214 20.22 -14.15 -9.98
CA SER A 214 19.10 -13.82 -9.10
C SER A 214 18.06 -12.98 -9.84
N GLU A 215 16.78 -13.28 -9.62
CA GLU A 215 15.68 -12.44 -10.06
C GLU A 215 15.42 -11.35 -9.02
N ILE A 216 15.43 -10.09 -9.47
CA ILE A 216 15.10 -8.93 -8.64
C ILE A 216 13.64 -8.56 -8.88
N ARG A 217 12.83 -8.55 -7.82
CA ARG A 217 11.45 -8.04 -7.87
C ARG A 217 11.27 -6.87 -6.91
N LEU A 218 10.58 -5.88 -7.41
CA LEU A 218 10.18 -4.69 -6.69
C LEU A 218 8.70 -4.78 -6.37
N ASN A 219 8.37 -5.07 -5.11
CA ASN A 219 6.99 -5.26 -4.65
C ASN A 219 6.49 -3.99 -3.94
N PHE A 220 5.46 -3.35 -4.48
CA PHE A 220 4.64 -2.39 -3.75
C PHE A 220 3.39 -3.14 -3.26
N GLN A 221 3.16 -3.11 -1.94
CA GLN A 221 2.13 -3.93 -1.30
C GLN A 221 1.29 -3.10 -0.34
N ILE A 222 0.00 -3.39 -0.29
CA ILE A 222 -0.96 -2.80 0.65
C ILE A 222 -1.85 -3.93 1.17
N ASP A 223 -2.06 -3.97 2.48
CA ASP A 223 -2.91 -4.97 3.13
C ASP A 223 -4.15 -4.28 3.71
N GLN A 224 -5.35 -4.82 3.45
CA GLN A 224 -6.62 -4.27 3.94
C GLN A 224 -7.64 -5.36 4.27
N LYS A 225 -8.60 -5.02 5.14
CA LYS A 225 -9.72 -5.91 5.50
C LYS A 225 -10.75 -6.07 4.39
N ASP A 226 -10.92 -5.05 3.56
CA ASP A 226 -11.80 -5.05 2.39
C ASP A 226 -10.98 -4.94 1.10
N ASN A 227 -11.48 -5.49 0.00
CA ASN A 227 -10.76 -5.54 -1.27
C ASN A 227 -11.19 -4.45 -2.28
N ASN A 228 -12.25 -3.68 -2.04
CA ASN A 228 -12.76 -2.72 -3.04
C ASN A 228 -11.72 -1.64 -3.35
N LEU A 229 -11.14 -1.06 -2.31
CA LEU A 229 -10.07 -0.07 -2.46
C LEU A 229 -8.80 -0.65 -3.11
N LEU A 230 -8.49 -1.93 -2.81
CA LEU A 230 -7.36 -2.63 -3.42
C LEU A 230 -7.58 -2.88 -4.91
N LEU A 231 -8.82 -3.10 -5.36
CA LEU A 231 -9.19 -3.20 -6.78
C LEU A 231 -8.93 -1.87 -7.50
N SER A 232 -9.34 -0.75 -6.91
CA SER A 232 -9.08 0.58 -7.49
C SER A 232 -7.58 0.87 -7.61
N ILE A 233 -6.78 0.52 -6.59
CA ILE A 233 -5.31 0.68 -6.64
C ILE A 233 -4.67 -0.26 -7.68
N LYS A 234 -5.21 -1.47 -7.84
CA LYS A 234 -4.80 -2.39 -8.91
C LYS A 234 -5.06 -1.81 -10.30
N ASP A 235 -6.15 -1.09 -10.51
CA ASP A 235 -6.43 -0.49 -11.81
C ASP A 235 -5.43 0.63 -12.14
N VAL A 236 -4.98 1.39 -11.13
CA VAL A 236 -3.96 2.43 -11.29
C VAL A 236 -2.59 1.83 -11.63
N PHE A 237 -2.12 0.85 -10.86
CA PHE A 237 -0.73 0.38 -10.93
C PHE A 237 -0.55 -0.97 -11.64
N GLY A 238 -1.64 -1.68 -11.97
CA GLY A 238 -1.62 -3.10 -12.30
C GLY A 238 -1.31 -3.96 -11.07
N GLY A 239 -0.96 -5.23 -11.26
CA GLY A 239 -0.62 -6.16 -10.16
C GLY A 239 -1.76 -7.11 -9.82
N ASN A 240 -1.71 -7.71 -8.63
CA ASN A 240 -2.62 -8.76 -8.21
C ASN A 240 -3.19 -8.50 -6.83
N ILE A 241 -4.39 -9.05 -6.59
CA ILE A 241 -5.00 -9.11 -5.27
C ILE A 241 -4.99 -10.58 -4.83
N GLY A 242 -4.62 -10.80 -3.57
CA GLY A 242 -4.77 -12.09 -2.93
C GLY A 242 -5.46 -11.96 -1.58
N TYR A 243 -5.84 -13.09 -1.01
CA TYR A 243 -6.46 -13.18 0.30
C TYR A 243 -5.66 -14.15 1.19
N ARG A 244 -5.36 -13.72 2.42
CA ARG A 244 -4.67 -14.53 3.42
C ARG A 244 -5.67 -15.02 4.45
N LYS A 245 -6.19 -16.24 4.24
CA LYS A 245 -7.21 -16.86 5.11
C LYS A 245 -6.85 -16.82 6.59
N ASN A 246 -5.59 -17.10 6.94
CA ASN A 246 -5.14 -17.14 8.34
C ASN A 246 -5.13 -15.77 9.03
N GLN A 247 -5.11 -14.68 8.27
CA GLN A 247 -5.08 -13.30 8.79
C GLN A 247 -6.41 -12.57 8.54
N ASP A 248 -7.34 -13.22 7.84
CA ASP A 248 -8.56 -12.62 7.32
C ASP A 248 -8.31 -11.22 6.73
N THR A 249 -7.39 -11.16 5.76
CA THR A 249 -6.86 -9.91 5.21
C THR A 249 -6.60 -10.08 3.72
N TYR A 250 -7.07 -9.12 2.93
CA TYR A 250 -6.73 -9.00 1.52
C TYR A 250 -5.41 -8.24 1.37
N TYR A 251 -4.67 -8.54 0.31
CA TYR A 251 -3.49 -7.77 -0.05
C TYR A 251 -3.48 -7.47 -1.53
N TYR A 252 -3.09 -6.25 -1.85
CA TYR A 252 -2.64 -5.85 -3.17
C TYR A 252 -1.12 -6.02 -3.24
N GLY A 253 -0.60 -6.51 -4.35
CA GLY A 253 0.83 -6.56 -4.61
C GLY A 253 1.17 -6.41 -6.09
N SER A 254 2.14 -5.56 -6.41
CA SER A 254 2.68 -5.44 -7.76
C SER A 254 4.17 -5.71 -7.80
N THR A 255 4.58 -6.76 -8.52
CA THR A 255 5.98 -7.17 -8.66
C THR A 255 6.55 -7.01 -10.07
N SER A 256 5.70 -6.65 -11.05
CA SER A 256 6.13 -6.49 -12.44
C SER A 256 6.95 -5.22 -12.63
N PHE A 257 7.90 -5.23 -13.57
CA PHE A 257 8.71 -4.06 -13.89
C PHE A 257 7.85 -2.90 -14.42
N GLY A 258 6.81 -3.19 -15.21
CA GLY A 258 5.87 -2.18 -15.71
C GLY A 258 5.05 -1.52 -14.60
N SER A 259 4.51 -2.31 -13.66
CA SER A 259 3.82 -1.79 -12.48
C SER A 259 4.74 -0.95 -11.61
N ALA A 260 5.99 -1.39 -11.42
CA ALA A 260 6.95 -0.65 -10.65
C ALA A 260 7.21 0.75 -11.23
N LYS A 261 7.27 0.86 -12.56
CA LYS A 261 7.37 2.16 -13.26
C LYS A 261 6.18 3.08 -12.95
N LYS A 262 4.94 2.55 -12.99
CA LYS A 262 3.73 3.32 -12.67
C LYS A 262 3.75 3.84 -11.23
N VAL A 263 4.17 2.99 -10.30
CA VAL A 263 4.37 3.36 -8.88
C VAL A 263 5.40 4.48 -8.75
N ILE A 264 6.55 4.39 -9.46
CA ILE A 264 7.56 5.47 -9.45
C ILE A 264 6.97 6.77 -9.95
N ASN A 265 6.34 6.76 -11.14
CA ASN A 265 5.76 7.95 -11.75
C ASN A 265 4.75 8.65 -10.83
N TYR A 266 3.96 7.86 -10.08
CA TYR A 266 3.03 8.42 -9.11
C TYR A 266 3.75 9.08 -7.94
N PHE A 267 4.65 8.37 -7.26
CA PHE A 267 5.31 8.90 -6.06
C PHE A 267 6.41 9.95 -6.36
N ASP A 268 6.91 10.02 -7.59
CA ASP A 268 7.76 11.11 -8.09
C ASP A 268 6.95 12.42 -8.22
N ARG A 269 5.62 12.32 -8.45
CA ARG A 269 4.71 13.47 -8.58
C ARG A 269 3.94 13.80 -7.29
N PHE A 270 3.55 12.79 -6.53
CA PHE A 270 2.78 12.90 -5.29
C PHE A 270 3.58 12.24 -4.17
N ASN A 271 4.43 13.03 -3.50
CA ASN A 271 5.42 12.46 -2.63
C ASN A 271 4.84 11.96 -1.29
N LEU A 272 5.36 10.82 -0.85
CA LEU A 272 5.22 10.33 0.54
C LEU A 272 5.83 11.34 1.51
N GLN A 273 5.20 11.57 2.66
CA GLN A 273 5.66 12.52 3.66
C GLN A 273 6.18 11.84 4.94
N SER A 274 5.98 10.52 5.07
CA SER A 274 6.51 9.72 6.18
C SER A 274 7.95 9.25 5.93
N SER A 275 8.51 8.55 6.92
CA SER A 275 9.77 7.80 6.79
C SER A 275 9.75 6.76 5.66
N LYS A 276 8.57 6.33 5.18
CA LYS A 276 8.43 5.44 4.02
C LYS A 276 8.96 6.09 2.73
N HIS A 277 9.07 7.42 2.65
CA HIS A 277 9.74 8.08 1.54
C HIS A 277 11.18 7.58 1.35
N ILE A 278 11.92 7.36 2.44
CA ILE A 278 13.30 6.84 2.37
C ILE A 278 13.32 5.42 1.79
N ASN A 279 12.35 4.58 2.17
CA ASN A 279 12.21 3.23 1.60
C ASN A 279 11.85 3.28 0.11
N TYR A 280 10.95 4.18 -0.28
CA TYR A 280 10.62 4.44 -1.68
C TYR A 280 11.86 4.87 -2.48
N LEU A 281 12.70 5.78 -1.98
CA LEU A 281 13.91 6.22 -2.67
C LEU A 281 14.90 5.06 -2.90
N LYS A 282 15.07 4.18 -1.92
CA LYS A 282 15.91 2.97 -2.07
C LYS A 282 15.32 2.02 -3.11
N TRP A 283 14.01 1.83 -3.08
CA TRP A 283 13.27 0.99 -4.01
C TRP A 283 13.34 1.54 -5.45
N ARG A 284 13.18 2.85 -5.64
CA ARG A 284 13.37 3.58 -6.92
C ARG A 284 14.82 3.45 -7.42
N LYS A 285 15.80 3.57 -6.54
CA LYS A 285 17.22 3.36 -6.90
C LYS A 285 17.47 1.93 -7.38
N THR A 286 16.88 0.92 -6.73
CA THR A 286 16.93 -0.45 -7.23
C THR A 286 16.27 -0.60 -8.60
N TYR A 287 15.15 0.09 -8.86
CA TYR A 287 14.54 0.09 -10.19
C TYR A 287 15.51 0.59 -11.26
N ILE A 288 16.25 1.67 -11.00
CA ILE A 288 17.25 2.20 -11.94
C ILE A 288 18.38 1.20 -12.20
N ILE A 289 18.88 0.51 -11.15
CA ILE A 289 19.88 -0.56 -11.31
C ILE A 289 19.33 -1.70 -12.19
N VAL A 290 18.04 -2.03 -12.05
CA VAL A 290 17.40 -3.05 -12.89
C VAL A 290 17.21 -2.57 -14.33
N GLN A 291 16.74 -1.32 -14.51
CA GLN A 291 16.55 -0.64 -15.79
C GLN A 291 17.85 -0.62 -16.62
N ASN A 292 18.98 -0.34 -15.97
CA ASN A 292 20.29 -0.29 -16.61
C ASN A 292 20.93 -1.68 -16.79
N LYS A 293 20.25 -2.75 -16.40
CA LYS A 293 20.75 -4.14 -16.40
C LYS A 293 21.95 -4.41 -15.48
N ASP A 294 22.34 -3.45 -14.63
CA ASP A 294 23.45 -3.58 -13.69
C ASP A 294 23.24 -4.70 -12.67
N HIS A 295 21.98 -5.04 -12.35
CA HIS A 295 21.62 -6.19 -11.51
C HIS A 295 22.10 -7.55 -12.06
N LEU A 296 22.58 -7.61 -13.30
CA LEU A 296 23.18 -8.79 -13.90
C LEU A 296 24.67 -8.96 -13.57
N THR A 297 25.25 -8.01 -12.82
CA THR A 297 26.64 -8.00 -12.35
C THR A 297 26.69 -8.24 -10.84
N GLU A 298 27.81 -8.76 -10.35
CA GLU A 298 28.03 -8.98 -8.91
C GLU A 298 27.98 -7.67 -8.12
N THR A 299 28.62 -6.61 -8.63
CA THR A 299 28.60 -5.28 -8.00
C THR A 299 27.19 -4.69 -7.93
N GLY A 300 26.36 -4.88 -8.96
CA GLY A 300 24.97 -4.43 -8.97
C GLY A 300 24.12 -5.21 -7.98
N ILE A 301 24.29 -6.53 -7.88
CA ILE A 301 23.61 -7.36 -6.87
C ILE A 301 24.01 -6.94 -5.46
N GLU A 302 25.29 -6.68 -5.21
CA GLU A 302 25.77 -6.25 -3.90
C GLU A 302 25.19 -4.88 -3.50
N LYS A 303 25.12 -3.94 -4.44
CA LYS A 303 24.41 -2.65 -4.23
C LYS A 303 22.94 -2.88 -3.85
N ILE A 304 22.24 -3.80 -4.51
CA ILE A 304 20.84 -4.11 -4.21
C ILE A 304 20.68 -4.76 -2.83
N LYS A 305 21.57 -5.69 -2.45
CA LYS A 305 21.58 -6.29 -1.11
C LYS A 305 21.75 -5.24 -0.02
N ASN A 306 22.66 -4.29 -0.21
CA ASN A 306 22.90 -3.19 0.72
C ASN A 306 21.70 -2.23 0.82
N LEU A 307 21.05 -1.92 -0.32
CA LEU A 307 19.81 -1.15 -0.31
C LEU A 307 18.73 -1.88 0.48
N LYS A 308 18.49 -3.15 0.18
CA LYS A 308 17.51 -4.01 0.85
C LYS A 308 17.76 -4.12 2.37
N SER A 309 18.98 -4.41 2.79
CA SER A 309 19.34 -4.55 4.22
C SER A 309 19.23 -3.25 5.01
N SER A 310 19.18 -2.11 4.30
CA SER A 310 18.98 -0.79 4.90
C SER A 310 17.53 -0.33 4.92
N MET A 311 16.62 -1.02 4.25
CA MET A 311 15.19 -0.72 4.33
C MET A 311 14.65 -1.11 5.70
N ASN A 312 13.66 -0.37 6.19
CA ASN A 312 12.91 -0.70 7.42
C ASN A 312 13.75 -0.79 8.71
N ARG A 313 14.99 -0.30 8.75
CA ARG A 313 15.83 -0.30 9.97
C ARG A 313 15.24 0.51 11.13
N TYR A 314 14.28 1.39 10.85
CA TYR A 314 13.59 2.21 11.84
C TYR A 314 12.17 1.70 12.15
N SER A 315 11.75 0.57 11.58
CA SER A 315 10.39 0.02 11.70
C SER A 315 10.24 -0.99 12.84
N VAL A 316 11.19 -1.05 13.78
CA VAL A 316 11.25 -2.04 14.87
C VAL A 316 10.92 -1.39 16.20
#